data_AF-A0A3M4VY96-F1
#
_entry.id   AF-A0A3M4VY96-F1
#
_cell.length_a   1.000
_cell.length_b   1.000
_cell.length_c   1.000
_cell.angle_alpha   90.00
_cell.angle_beta   90.00
_cell.angle_gamma   90.00
#
_symmetry.space_group_name_H-M   'P 1'
#
loop_
_entity.id
_entity.type
_entity.pdbx_description
1 polymer ?
#
loop_
_entity_poly.entity_id
_entity_poly.type
_entity_poly.pdbx_seq_one_letter_code
_entity_poly.pdbx_strand_id
1 'polypeptide(L)'
;MEEPKVFISYSWTDQSHQELVKHWADRLVADGIEVILDIYDLKEGDDKYAFMESMVTDPSVTHVLVICDGKYVEKASARKAGVGTESQIISGEVYAKVKQSKFIPIVCEFGDDGEPILPTFMKSRMWINFSSSEAENENWEQLVRLLYGKPQHTKPVKGKAPTYITSDAPVPTSEALAKFNSLKQAILQNKKGIGHYRRDFIESCIKYADKLRVRDRPSVESIGKKVLEDCGKLKAIRDHLCDWILLEGEITDSEEFSEAVIDVLERLRELKSRPPEVNSWNETWFEAHAVFVYETFLYIIASLIKSGAYPVLHEIYSSNYLRPSTDRYGKTHFEKFGCFYGYSEALQSVLSSEGVKLYAPAAELIKRQADREDLPFADILQAELLTLLMFFITPDTHWYPQTLHYSLHGSSYPFFVRAAQHKHFNKLSIITGIKSADDLRSKVKDGHERVGVSRWYDFHFERNFWSAMNMDNLDTLT
;
A
#
# COMPACT_ATOMS: atom_id res chain seq x y z
N MET A 1 -26.63 -10.63 -8.58
CA MET A 1 -25.66 -11.73 -8.63
C MET A 1 -26.44 -12.89 -9.21
N GLU A 2 -25.96 -13.60 -10.23
CA GLU A 2 -26.65 -14.81 -10.66
C GLU A 2 -26.57 -15.83 -9.52
N GLU A 3 -27.72 -16.34 -9.09
CA GLU A 3 -27.80 -17.36 -8.04
C GLU A 3 -27.35 -18.71 -8.63
N PRO A 4 -26.41 -19.42 -7.98
CA PRO A 4 -25.92 -20.68 -8.52
C PRO A 4 -27.00 -21.74 -8.47
N LYS A 5 -27.24 -22.38 -9.61
CA LYS A 5 -28.10 -23.56 -9.75
C LYS A 5 -27.25 -24.78 -10.04
N VAL A 6 -27.39 -25.82 -9.23
CA VAL A 6 -26.47 -26.96 -9.15
C VAL A 6 -27.23 -28.26 -9.28
N PHE A 7 -26.78 -29.11 -10.20
CA PHE A 7 -27.26 -30.50 -10.30
C PHE A 7 -26.28 -31.45 -9.61
N ILE A 8 -26.78 -32.39 -8.81
CA ILE A 8 -25.95 -33.41 -8.15
C ILE A 8 -26.13 -34.75 -8.84
N SER A 9 -25.06 -35.25 -9.46
CA SER A 9 -24.99 -36.58 -10.06
C SER A 9 -24.21 -37.51 -9.14
N TYR A 10 -24.87 -38.58 -8.70
CA TYR A 10 -24.31 -39.57 -7.78
C TYR A 10 -24.86 -40.96 -8.14
N SER A 11 -24.33 -42.02 -7.51
CA SER A 11 -24.82 -43.38 -7.73
C SER A 11 -25.60 -43.88 -6.52
N TRP A 12 -26.63 -44.68 -6.75
CA TRP A 12 -27.37 -45.33 -5.66
C TRP A 12 -26.56 -46.51 -5.11
N THR A 13 -25.53 -46.18 -4.33
CA THR A 13 -24.59 -47.15 -3.77
C THR A 13 -25.23 -47.94 -2.65
N ASP A 14 -25.74 -47.24 -1.65
CA ASP A 14 -26.50 -47.78 -0.53
C ASP A 14 -27.35 -46.65 0.09
N GLN A 15 -28.13 -46.99 1.11
CA GLN A 15 -29.00 -46.05 1.80
C GLN A 15 -28.22 -44.94 2.51
N SER A 16 -27.09 -45.29 3.14
CA SER A 16 -26.25 -44.35 3.87
C SER A 16 -25.63 -43.30 2.92
N HIS A 17 -25.17 -43.72 1.75
CA HIS A 17 -24.65 -42.82 0.72
C HIS A 17 -25.74 -41.88 0.17
N GLN A 18 -26.95 -42.38 -0.05
CA GLN A 18 -28.09 -41.55 -0.47
C GLN A 18 -28.43 -40.48 0.58
N GLU A 19 -28.46 -40.86 1.87
CA GLU A 19 -28.70 -39.92 2.97
C GLU A 19 -27.58 -38.89 3.11
N LEU A 20 -26.33 -39.28 2.88
CA LEU A 20 -25.18 -38.38 2.89
C LEU A 20 -25.25 -37.36 1.75
N VAL A 21 -25.54 -37.80 0.52
CA VAL A 21 -25.71 -36.89 -0.62
C VAL A 21 -26.89 -35.94 -0.40
N LYS A 22 -27.99 -36.45 0.16
CA LYS A 22 -29.14 -35.62 0.55
C LYS A 22 -28.73 -34.58 1.61
N HIS A 23 -27.94 -34.97 2.61
CA HIS A 23 -27.44 -34.05 3.63
C HIS A 23 -26.61 -32.91 3.01
N TRP A 24 -25.72 -33.21 2.06
CA TRP A 24 -24.97 -32.20 1.33
C TRP A 24 -25.87 -31.29 0.50
N ALA A 25 -26.88 -31.85 -0.17
CA ALA A 25 -27.89 -31.06 -0.89
C ALA A 25 -28.61 -30.08 0.05
N ASP A 26 -29.05 -30.54 1.23
CA ASP A 26 -29.72 -29.71 2.23
C ASP A 26 -28.81 -28.58 2.74
N ARG A 27 -27.53 -28.86 3.00
CA ARG A 27 -26.56 -27.83 3.40
C ARG A 27 -26.36 -26.79 2.29
N LEU A 28 -26.23 -27.20 1.03
CA LEU A 28 -26.09 -26.26 -0.11
C LEU A 28 -27.33 -25.36 -0.25
N VAL A 29 -28.54 -25.92 -0.09
CA VAL A 29 -29.78 -25.13 -0.07
C VAL A 29 -29.78 -24.12 1.09
N ALA A 30 -29.34 -24.53 2.28
CA ALA A 30 -29.20 -23.64 3.43
C ALA A 30 -28.17 -22.51 3.18
N ASP A 31 -27.16 -22.77 2.36
CA ASP A 31 -26.16 -21.78 1.91
C ASP A 31 -26.67 -20.88 0.76
N GLY A 32 -27.94 -21.02 0.34
CA GLY A 32 -28.57 -20.15 -0.67
C GLY A 32 -28.30 -20.57 -2.12
N ILE A 33 -28.04 -21.85 -2.36
CA ILE A 33 -27.77 -22.44 -3.67
C ILE A 33 -28.99 -23.25 -4.11
N GLU A 34 -29.48 -23.04 -5.33
CA GLU A 34 -30.58 -23.85 -5.88
C GLU A 34 -30.03 -25.24 -6.25
N VAL A 35 -30.52 -26.30 -5.61
CA VAL A 35 -30.07 -27.67 -5.84
C VAL A 35 -31.13 -28.48 -6.56
N ILE A 36 -30.74 -29.13 -7.66
CA ILE A 36 -31.51 -30.14 -8.37
C ILE A 36 -30.95 -31.50 -7.98
N LEU A 37 -31.81 -32.33 -7.40
CA LEU A 37 -31.48 -33.67 -6.95
C LEU A 37 -32.61 -34.62 -7.34
N ASP A 38 -32.26 -35.80 -7.83
CA ASP A 38 -33.23 -36.79 -8.29
C ASP A 38 -34.27 -37.18 -7.20
N ILE A 39 -33.88 -37.21 -5.93
CA ILE A 39 -34.76 -37.45 -4.76
C ILE A 39 -35.82 -36.34 -4.60
N TYR A 40 -35.53 -35.11 -5.05
CA TYR A 40 -36.43 -33.96 -4.93
C TYR A 40 -37.30 -33.77 -6.18
N ASP A 41 -36.73 -34.03 -7.35
CA ASP A 41 -37.27 -33.52 -8.61
C ASP A 41 -37.90 -34.60 -9.52
N LEU A 42 -37.57 -35.89 -9.34
CA LEU A 42 -38.17 -36.96 -10.13
C LEU A 42 -39.45 -37.50 -9.50
N LYS A 43 -40.43 -37.82 -10.35
CA LYS A 43 -41.69 -38.49 -9.99
C LYS A 43 -41.82 -39.84 -10.68
N GLU A 44 -42.74 -40.68 -10.19
CA GLU A 44 -43.03 -41.97 -10.80
C GLU A 44 -43.50 -41.80 -12.25
N GLY A 45 -42.76 -42.41 -13.19
CA GLY A 45 -43.04 -42.34 -14.64
C GLY A 45 -42.08 -41.46 -15.44
N ASP A 46 -41.24 -40.66 -14.77
CA ASP A 46 -40.24 -39.84 -15.46
C ASP A 46 -39.12 -40.70 -16.08
N ASP A 47 -38.70 -40.33 -17.29
CA ASP A 47 -37.51 -40.90 -17.92
C ASP A 47 -36.26 -40.26 -17.32
N LYS A 48 -35.62 -41.02 -16.42
CA LYS A 48 -34.39 -40.64 -15.73
C LYS A 48 -33.25 -40.23 -16.68
N TYR A 49 -33.16 -40.81 -17.88
CA TYR A 49 -32.13 -40.46 -18.85
C TYR A 49 -32.38 -39.11 -19.47
N ALA A 50 -33.60 -38.88 -19.92
CA ALA A 50 -34.01 -37.60 -20.49
C ALA A 50 -33.84 -36.48 -19.45
N PHE A 51 -34.20 -36.77 -18.19
CA PHE A 51 -34.01 -35.83 -17.08
C PHE A 51 -32.53 -35.46 -16.90
N MET A 52 -31.63 -36.43 -16.74
CA MET A 52 -30.19 -36.15 -16.55
C MET A 52 -29.59 -35.39 -17.74
N GLU A 53 -29.84 -35.83 -18.97
CA GLU A 53 -29.30 -35.16 -20.16
C GLU A 53 -29.84 -33.73 -20.26
N SER A 54 -31.10 -33.50 -19.91
CA SER A 54 -31.69 -32.16 -19.86
C SER A 54 -31.02 -31.28 -18.80
N MET A 55 -30.75 -31.76 -17.59
CA MET A 55 -30.13 -30.96 -16.53
C MET A 55 -28.67 -30.60 -16.85
N VAL A 56 -27.94 -31.51 -17.49
CA VAL A 56 -26.55 -31.24 -17.88
C VAL A 56 -26.48 -30.26 -19.06
N THR A 57 -27.44 -30.31 -19.98
CA THR A 57 -27.50 -29.42 -21.14
C THR A 57 -28.22 -28.10 -20.89
N ASP A 58 -28.99 -27.99 -19.81
CA ASP A 58 -29.70 -26.77 -19.42
C ASP A 58 -28.68 -25.64 -19.12
N PRO A 59 -28.76 -24.50 -19.84
CA PRO A 59 -27.94 -23.32 -19.58
C PRO A 59 -28.17 -22.68 -18.20
N SER A 60 -29.35 -22.89 -17.59
CA SER A 60 -29.67 -22.37 -16.26
C SER A 60 -28.90 -23.09 -15.16
N VAL A 61 -28.53 -24.36 -15.38
CA VAL A 61 -27.69 -25.14 -14.46
C VAL A 61 -26.25 -24.66 -14.61
N THR A 62 -25.77 -23.96 -13.60
CA THR A 62 -24.43 -23.34 -13.57
C THR A 62 -23.32 -24.36 -13.32
N HIS A 63 -23.59 -25.37 -12.48
CA HIS A 63 -22.60 -26.37 -12.07
C HIS A 63 -23.24 -27.76 -11.93
N VAL A 64 -22.42 -28.80 -12.07
CA VAL A 64 -22.79 -30.20 -11.86
C VAL A 64 -21.80 -30.82 -10.87
N LEU A 65 -22.25 -31.15 -9.67
CA LEU A 65 -21.45 -31.90 -8.72
C LEU A 65 -21.50 -33.38 -9.09
N VAL A 66 -20.33 -34.01 -9.16
CA VAL A 66 -20.21 -35.42 -9.50
C VAL A 66 -19.65 -36.14 -8.29
N ILE A 67 -20.50 -36.88 -7.60
CA ILE A 67 -20.14 -37.61 -6.39
C ILE A 67 -19.48 -38.91 -6.80
N CYS A 68 -18.16 -38.96 -6.59
CA CYS A 68 -17.30 -40.04 -7.06
C CYS A 68 -16.99 -41.01 -5.91
N ASP A 69 -17.67 -42.15 -5.94
CA ASP A 69 -17.37 -43.35 -5.18
C ASP A 69 -17.02 -44.51 -6.12
N GLY A 70 -16.59 -45.65 -5.57
CA GLY A 70 -16.23 -46.84 -6.34
C GLY A 70 -17.33 -47.27 -7.31
N LYS A 71 -18.59 -47.33 -6.86
CA LYS A 71 -19.71 -47.77 -7.70
C LYS A 71 -20.03 -46.79 -8.82
N TYR A 72 -19.94 -45.49 -8.58
CA TYR A 72 -20.12 -44.47 -9.62
C TYR A 72 -19.08 -44.66 -10.72
N VAL A 73 -17.81 -44.88 -10.36
CA VAL A 73 -16.71 -45.08 -11.32
C VAL A 73 -16.86 -46.38 -12.11
N GLU A 74 -17.22 -47.47 -11.45
CA GLU A 74 -17.47 -48.77 -12.10
C GLU A 74 -18.57 -48.64 -13.15
N LYS A 75 -19.70 -48.05 -12.79
CA LYS A 75 -20.84 -47.89 -13.68
C LYS A 75 -20.56 -46.89 -14.80
N ALA A 76 -19.85 -45.79 -14.53
CA ALA A 76 -19.39 -44.86 -15.56
C ALA A 76 -18.47 -45.55 -16.59
N SER A 77 -17.63 -46.47 -16.11
CA SER A 77 -16.73 -47.26 -16.96
C SER A 77 -17.47 -48.33 -17.76
N ALA A 78 -18.44 -49.02 -17.16
CA ALA A 78 -19.29 -50.01 -17.83
C ALA A 78 -20.15 -49.38 -18.94
N ARG A 79 -20.59 -48.13 -18.74
CA ARG A 79 -21.34 -47.37 -19.76
C ARG A 79 -20.48 -47.03 -20.99
N LYS A 80 -19.18 -46.76 -20.81
CA LYS A 80 -18.22 -46.61 -21.92
C LYS A 80 -18.08 -47.90 -22.74
N ALA A 81 -18.26 -49.07 -22.12
CA ALA A 81 -18.23 -50.36 -22.78
C ALA A 81 -19.57 -50.76 -23.45
N GLY A 82 -20.61 -49.93 -23.35
CA GLY A 82 -21.91 -50.16 -24.00
C GLY A 82 -22.86 -51.13 -23.27
N VAL A 83 -22.60 -51.44 -21.98
CA VAL A 83 -23.31 -52.53 -21.26
C VAL A 83 -24.24 -52.02 -20.13
N GLY A 84 -24.27 -50.71 -19.83
CA GLY A 84 -24.98 -50.17 -18.65
C GLY A 84 -26.28 -49.42 -18.95
N THR A 85 -27.38 -49.81 -18.30
CA THR A 85 -28.71 -49.15 -18.32
C THR A 85 -29.02 -48.37 -17.03
N GLU A 86 -28.01 -47.89 -16.31
CA GLU A 86 -28.24 -47.03 -15.15
C GLU A 86 -28.24 -45.53 -15.50
N SER A 87 -29.19 -44.80 -14.91
CA SER A 87 -29.70 -43.52 -15.39
C SER A 87 -29.33 -42.30 -14.54
N GLN A 88 -28.40 -42.43 -13.60
CA GLN A 88 -27.95 -41.33 -12.71
C GLN A 88 -26.48 -40.92 -12.91
N ILE A 89 -25.79 -41.56 -13.86
CA ILE A 89 -24.34 -41.45 -14.04
C ILE A 89 -24.00 -40.76 -15.35
N ILE A 90 -23.19 -39.70 -15.27
CA ILE A 90 -22.75 -38.93 -16.43
C ILE A 90 -21.93 -39.81 -17.37
N SER A 91 -22.33 -39.84 -18.65
CA SER A 91 -21.57 -40.51 -19.70
C SER A 91 -20.45 -39.62 -20.23
N GLY A 92 -19.38 -40.23 -20.74
CA GLY A 92 -18.29 -39.50 -21.39
C GLY A 92 -18.74 -38.69 -22.62
N GLU A 93 -19.80 -39.12 -23.30
CA GLU A 93 -20.39 -38.40 -24.44
C GLU A 93 -21.07 -37.10 -24.01
N VAL A 94 -21.90 -37.14 -22.95
CA VAL A 94 -22.57 -35.94 -22.41
C VAL A 94 -21.53 -34.98 -21.83
N TYR A 95 -20.52 -35.50 -21.14
CA TYR A 95 -19.40 -34.71 -20.64
C TYR A 95 -18.62 -33.99 -21.76
N ALA A 96 -18.49 -34.60 -22.94
CA ALA A 96 -17.81 -33.99 -24.08
C ALA A 96 -18.64 -32.91 -24.79
N LYS A 97 -19.97 -32.94 -24.68
CA LYS A 97 -20.89 -31.97 -25.31
C LYS A 97 -21.00 -30.65 -24.55
N VAL A 98 -20.63 -30.62 -23.27
CA VAL A 98 -20.80 -29.45 -22.40
C VAL A 98 -19.44 -28.94 -21.90
N LYS A 99 -19.37 -27.65 -21.55
CA LYS A 99 -18.14 -27.05 -21.01
C LYS A 99 -17.68 -27.82 -19.77
N GLN A 100 -16.50 -28.41 -19.84
CA GLN A 100 -15.98 -29.32 -18.81
C GLN A 100 -15.82 -28.66 -17.44
N SER A 101 -15.62 -27.33 -17.39
CA SER A 101 -15.57 -26.57 -16.13
C SER A 101 -16.90 -26.52 -15.37
N LYS A 102 -18.01 -26.93 -15.99
CA LYS A 102 -19.31 -27.08 -15.34
C LYS A 102 -19.31 -28.23 -14.34
N PHE A 103 -18.48 -29.26 -14.55
CA PHE A 103 -18.44 -30.45 -13.71
C PHE A 103 -17.40 -30.31 -12.60
N ILE A 104 -17.82 -30.51 -11.36
CA ILE A 104 -17.00 -30.46 -10.15
C ILE A 104 -16.98 -31.85 -9.53
N PRO A 105 -15.86 -32.60 -9.63
CA PRO A 105 -15.75 -33.90 -8.99
C PRO A 105 -15.62 -33.76 -7.47
N ILE A 106 -16.44 -34.48 -6.73
CA ILE A 106 -16.42 -34.61 -5.28
C ILE A 106 -15.96 -36.04 -4.96
N VAL A 107 -14.78 -36.19 -4.36
CA VAL A 107 -14.17 -37.49 -4.10
C VAL A 107 -14.62 -38.00 -2.73
N CYS A 108 -15.29 -39.14 -2.70
CA CYS A 108 -15.73 -39.79 -1.46
C CYS A 108 -14.78 -40.91 -1.02
N GLU A 109 -13.98 -41.44 -1.93
CA GLU A 109 -13.14 -42.62 -1.68
C GLU A 109 -11.78 -42.49 -2.38
N PHE A 110 -10.75 -43.09 -1.77
CA PHE A 110 -9.41 -43.21 -2.32
C PHE A 110 -9.09 -44.69 -2.53
N GLY A 111 -8.35 -45.00 -3.59
CA GLY A 111 -7.85 -46.34 -3.86
C GLY A 111 -6.72 -46.75 -2.91
N ASP A 112 -6.35 -48.03 -2.95
CA ASP A 112 -5.25 -48.59 -2.16
C ASP A 112 -3.88 -47.95 -2.48
N ASP A 113 -3.75 -47.36 -3.67
CA ASP A 113 -2.59 -46.60 -4.11
C ASP A 113 -2.55 -45.16 -3.59
N GLY A 114 -3.57 -44.73 -2.83
CA GLY A 114 -3.73 -43.38 -2.33
C GLY A 114 -4.25 -42.39 -3.37
N GLU A 115 -4.62 -42.84 -4.57
CA GLU A 115 -5.18 -41.99 -5.61
C GLU A 115 -6.71 -41.84 -5.47
N PRO A 116 -7.27 -40.67 -5.82
CA PRO A 116 -8.71 -40.45 -5.74
C PRO A 116 -9.48 -41.33 -6.74
N ILE A 117 -10.59 -41.92 -6.29
CA ILE A 117 -11.46 -42.72 -7.15
C ILE A 117 -12.25 -41.77 -8.05
N LEU A 118 -11.91 -41.73 -9.34
CA LEU A 118 -12.51 -40.83 -10.34
C LEU A 118 -12.79 -41.55 -11.67
N PRO A 119 -13.88 -41.20 -12.38
CA PRO A 119 -14.11 -41.68 -13.74
C PRO A 119 -12.95 -41.31 -14.67
N THR A 120 -12.63 -42.18 -15.63
CA THR A 120 -11.48 -41.99 -16.54
C THR A 120 -11.46 -40.63 -17.25
N PHE A 121 -12.63 -40.07 -17.58
CA PHE A 121 -12.75 -38.77 -18.25
C PHE A 121 -12.57 -37.54 -17.32
N MET A 122 -12.48 -37.77 -16.00
CA MET A 122 -12.26 -36.75 -14.96
C MET A 122 -10.92 -36.86 -14.24
N LYS A 123 -10.09 -37.89 -14.52
CA LYS A 123 -8.79 -38.09 -13.84
C LYS A 123 -7.84 -36.88 -13.91
N SER A 124 -7.93 -36.06 -14.96
CA SER A 124 -7.10 -34.86 -15.12
C SER A 124 -7.70 -33.58 -14.52
N ARG A 125 -8.83 -33.67 -13.81
CA ARG A 125 -9.54 -32.52 -13.25
C ARG A 125 -9.17 -32.31 -11.79
N MET A 126 -9.22 -31.06 -11.37
CA MET A 126 -9.23 -30.72 -9.95
C MET A 126 -10.54 -31.21 -9.34
N TRP A 127 -10.46 -31.71 -8.12
CA TRP A 127 -11.54 -32.33 -7.35
C TRP A 127 -11.54 -31.78 -5.93
N ILE A 128 -12.62 -32.03 -5.18
CA ILE A 128 -12.77 -31.61 -3.79
C ILE A 128 -12.91 -32.87 -2.91
N ASN A 129 -12.19 -32.90 -1.78
CA ASN A 129 -12.13 -34.08 -0.91
C ASN A 129 -13.27 -34.13 0.12
N PHE A 130 -14.17 -35.10 -0.01
CA PHE A 130 -15.29 -35.35 0.90
C PHE A 130 -15.22 -36.80 1.45
N SER A 131 -14.02 -37.39 1.55
CA SER A 131 -13.86 -38.79 1.95
C SER A 131 -14.10 -39.08 3.44
N SER A 132 -14.17 -38.04 4.27
CA SER A 132 -14.56 -38.13 5.69
C SER A 132 -15.34 -36.88 6.11
N SER A 133 -15.97 -36.93 7.29
CA SER A 133 -16.71 -35.78 7.85
C SER A 133 -15.79 -34.58 8.11
N GLU A 134 -14.53 -34.84 8.48
CA GLU A 134 -13.50 -33.82 8.66
C GLU A 134 -13.12 -33.18 7.32
N ALA A 135 -12.85 -34.00 6.30
CA ALA A 135 -12.51 -33.52 4.96
C ALA A 135 -13.66 -32.72 4.34
N GLU A 136 -14.91 -33.17 4.50
CA GLU A 136 -16.09 -32.42 4.09
C GLU A 136 -16.10 -31.02 4.73
N ASN A 137 -15.96 -30.92 6.05
CA ASN A 137 -16.02 -29.64 6.75
C ASN A 137 -14.88 -28.70 6.39
N GLU A 138 -13.65 -29.23 6.22
CA GLU A 138 -12.49 -28.43 5.80
C GLU A 138 -12.66 -27.87 4.38
N ASN A 139 -13.32 -28.61 3.49
CA ASN A 139 -13.48 -28.24 2.08
C ASN A 139 -14.83 -27.58 1.74
N TRP A 140 -15.76 -27.47 2.71
CA TRP A 140 -17.10 -26.94 2.48
C TRP A 140 -17.08 -25.50 1.97
N GLU A 141 -16.31 -24.62 2.62
CA GLU A 141 -16.18 -23.21 2.19
C GLU A 141 -15.63 -23.11 0.76
N GLN A 142 -14.65 -23.95 0.41
CA GLN A 142 -14.07 -23.99 -0.93
C GLN A 142 -15.13 -24.32 -1.98
N LEU A 143 -16.00 -25.31 -1.72
CA LEU A 143 -17.10 -25.69 -2.60
C LEU A 143 -18.10 -24.53 -2.77
N VAL A 144 -18.58 -23.95 -1.68
CA VAL A 144 -19.55 -22.85 -1.73
C VAL A 144 -18.98 -21.66 -2.50
N ARG A 145 -17.74 -21.28 -2.23
CA ARG A 145 -17.05 -20.18 -2.93
C ARG A 145 -16.84 -20.45 -4.41
N LEU A 146 -16.56 -21.70 -4.79
CA LEU A 146 -16.47 -22.12 -6.18
C LEU A 146 -17.81 -21.92 -6.89
N LEU A 147 -18.91 -22.36 -6.28
CA LEU A 147 -20.27 -22.26 -6.85
C LEU A 147 -20.71 -20.80 -7.06
N TYR A 148 -20.35 -19.89 -6.15
CA TYR A 148 -20.58 -18.45 -6.31
C TYR A 148 -19.57 -17.71 -7.21
N GLY A 149 -18.59 -18.41 -7.77
CA GLY A 149 -17.55 -17.80 -8.61
C GLY A 149 -16.58 -16.87 -7.86
N LYS A 150 -16.42 -17.06 -6.54
CA LYS A 150 -15.54 -16.27 -5.65
C LYS A 150 -14.44 -17.14 -5.01
N PRO A 151 -13.53 -17.73 -5.81
CA PRO A 151 -12.52 -18.66 -5.30
C PRO A 151 -11.67 -18.04 -4.19
N GLN A 152 -11.14 -18.88 -3.29
CA GLN A 152 -10.33 -18.45 -2.15
C GLN A 152 -9.11 -17.60 -2.55
N HIS A 153 -8.51 -17.92 -3.69
CA HIS A 153 -7.40 -17.20 -4.27
C HIS A 153 -7.82 -16.56 -5.60
N THR A 154 -8.26 -15.32 -5.56
CA THR A 154 -8.44 -14.51 -6.78
C THR A 154 -7.09 -13.96 -7.21
N LYS A 155 -6.75 -14.12 -8.49
CA LYS A 155 -5.54 -13.52 -9.06
C LYS A 155 -5.58 -12.00 -8.81
N PRO A 156 -4.53 -11.40 -8.22
CA PRO A 156 -4.52 -9.96 -7.98
C PRO A 156 -4.63 -9.20 -9.31
N VAL A 157 -5.17 -7.99 -9.25
CA VAL A 157 -5.24 -7.10 -10.42
C VAL A 157 -3.82 -6.93 -10.95
N LYS A 158 -3.62 -7.28 -12.22
CA LYS A 158 -2.30 -7.16 -12.87
C LYS A 158 -1.90 -5.69 -12.87
N GLY A 159 -0.86 -5.36 -12.11
CA GLY A 159 -0.27 -4.03 -12.13
C GLY A 159 0.23 -3.65 -13.53
N LYS A 160 0.41 -2.36 -13.78
CA LYS A 160 1.10 -1.90 -14.98
C LYS A 160 2.54 -2.44 -14.95
N ALA A 161 3.09 -2.75 -16.12
CA ALA A 161 4.50 -3.10 -16.22
C ALA A 161 5.31 -1.96 -15.58
N PRO A 162 6.26 -2.28 -14.68
CA PRO A 162 7.07 -1.26 -14.06
C PRO A 162 7.77 -0.43 -15.12
N THR A 163 7.77 0.89 -14.96
CA THR A 163 8.28 1.83 -15.96
C THR A 163 9.73 1.55 -16.37
N TYR A 164 10.52 0.92 -15.47
CA TYR A 164 11.91 0.50 -15.72
C TYR A 164 12.07 -0.65 -16.72
N ILE A 165 11.00 -1.41 -17.02
CA ILE A 165 11.01 -2.49 -18.03
C ILE A 165 10.57 -1.97 -19.40
N THR A 166 9.69 -0.97 -19.45
CA THR A 166 9.10 -0.47 -20.70
C THR A 166 9.82 0.74 -21.29
N SER A 167 10.86 1.26 -20.63
CA SER A 167 11.69 2.33 -21.18
C SER A 167 13.02 1.80 -21.70
N ASP A 168 13.31 2.00 -22.98
CA ASP A 168 14.61 1.68 -23.62
C ASP A 168 15.79 2.57 -23.15
N ALA A 169 15.57 3.42 -22.13
CA ALA A 169 16.62 4.19 -21.49
C ALA A 169 17.01 3.52 -20.16
N PRO A 170 18.31 3.23 -19.90
CA PRO A 170 18.74 2.76 -18.59
C PRO A 170 18.40 3.82 -17.54
N VAL A 171 17.44 3.53 -16.68
CA VAL A 171 16.95 4.48 -15.68
C VAL A 171 17.97 4.58 -14.54
N PRO A 172 18.57 5.76 -14.26
CA PRO A 172 19.58 5.91 -13.22
C PRO A 172 19.06 5.78 -11.78
N THR A 173 17.75 5.60 -11.57
CA THR A 173 17.16 5.12 -10.31
C THR A 173 17.71 3.74 -9.90
N SER A 174 18.11 2.91 -10.89
CA SER A 174 18.79 1.63 -10.64
C SER A 174 20.18 1.80 -10.01
N GLU A 175 20.89 2.89 -10.31
CA GLU A 175 22.22 3.17 -9.76
C GLU A 175 22.11 3.53 -8.27
N ALA A 176 21.21 4.47 -7.94
CA ALA A 176 20.96 4.86 -6.55
C ALA A 176 20.51 3.64 -5.71
N LEU A 177 19.63 2.81 -6.24
CA LEU A 177 19.22 1.57 -5.58
C LEU A 177 20.36 0.56 -5.44
N ALA A 178 21.22 0.39 -6.45
CA ALA A 178 22.38 -0.50 -6.37
C ALA A 178 23.41 -0.02 -5.33
N LYS A 179 23.66 1.29 -5.27
CA LYS A 179 24.51 1.91 -4.25
C LYS A 179 23.89 1.81 -2.86
N PHE A 180 22.57 2.00 -2.73
CA PHE A 180 21.86 1.76 -1.48
C PHE A 180 21.99 0.31 -1.01
N ASN A 181 21.79 -0.67 -1.89
CA ASN A 181 21.97 -2.08 -1.55
C ASN A 181 23.40 -2.40 -1.11
N SER A 182 24.39 -1.76 -1.74
CA SER A 182 25.80 -1.89 -1.35
C SER A 182 26.05 -1.32 0.05
N LEU A 183 25.51 -0.14 0.35
CA LEU A 183 25.53 0.47 1.68
C LEU A 183 24.83 -0.42 2.72
N LYS A 184 23.62 -0.89 2.42
CA LYS A 184 22.84 -1.78 3.28
C LYS A 184 23.63 -3.04 3.62
N GLN A 185 24.27 -3.68 2.65
CA GLN A 185 25.11 -4.86 2.91
C GLN A 185 26.35 -4.51 3.73
N ALA A 186 26.97 -3.35 3.50
CA ALA A 186 28.13 -2.91 4.27
C ALA A 186 27.78 -2.67 5.75
N ILE A 187 26.64 -2.05 6.00
CA ILE A 187 26.08 -1.81 7.34
C ILE A 187 25.76 -3.14 8.04
N LEU A 188 24.96 -4.01 7.40
CA LEU A 188 24.54 -5.29 7.99
C LEU A 188 25.71 -6.23 8.29
N GLN A 189 26.82 -6.10 7.55
CA GLN A 189 28.05 -6.87 7.74
C GLN A 189 29.08 -6.14 8.62
N ASN A 190 28.74 -4.97 9.17
CA ASN A 190 29.62 -4.11 9.97
C ASN A 190 31.01 -3.90 9.32
N LYS A 191 31.02 -3.61 8.02
CA LYS A 191 32.26 -3.40 7.26
C LYS A 191 32.96 -2.12 7.72
N LYS A 192 34.30 -2.10 7.65
CA LYS A 192 35.05 -0.85 7.77
C LYS A 192 34.75 0.06 6.57
N GLY A 193 34.65 1.37 6.82
CA GLY A 193 34.48 2.36 5.75
C GLY A 193 33.03 2.55 5.28
N ILE A 194 32.03 2.35 6.14
CA ILE A 194 30.60 2.62 5.84
C ILE A 194 30.40 4.00 5.21
N GLY A 195 31.11 5.02 5.69
CA GLY A 195 31.07 6.37 5.14
C GLY A 195 31.38 6.48 3.64
N HIS A 196 32.18 5.57 3.05
CA HIS A 196 32.39 5.53 1.60
C HIS A 196 31.14 5.09 0.85
N TYR A 197 30.50 4.01 1.30
CA TYR A 197 29.26 3.52 0.71
C TYR A 197 28.13 4.53 0.88
N ARG A 198 28.10 5.23 2.02
CA ARG A 198 27.13 6.29 2.32
C ARG A 198 27.27 7.45 1.34
N ARG A 199 28.49 7.96 1.16
CA ARG A 199 28.77 9.02 0.17
C ARG A 199 28.43 8.61 -1.25
N ASP A 200 28.79 7.40 -1.66
CA ASP A 200 28.47 6.87 -3.01
C ASP A 200 26.96 6.81 -3.27
N PHE A 201 26.20 6.37 -2.27
CA PHE A 201 24.74 6.32 -2.34
C PHE A 201 24.11 7.72 -2.43
N ILE A 202 24.51 8.63 -1.53
CA ILE A 202 24.00 10.00 -1.51
C ILE A 202 24.37 10.72 -2.82
N GLU A 203 25.61 10.57 -3.30
CA GLU A 203 26.06 11.16 -4.55
C GLU A 203 25.21 10.71 -5.74
N SER A 204 24.88 9.41 -5.81
CA SER A 204 24.00 8.88 -6.86
C SER A 204 22.60 9.50 -6.80
N CYS A 205 22.03 9.66 -5.60
CA CYS A 205 20.73 10.29 -5.38
C CYS A 205 20.72 11.75 -5.84
N ILE A 206 21.69 12.55 -5.37
CA ILE A 206 21.78 13.98 -5.69
C ILE A 206 22.07 14.19 -7.16
N LYS A 207 22.94 13.39 -7.77
CA LYS A 207 23.23 13.45 -9.22
C LYS A 207 22.00 13.13 -10.07
N TYR A 208 21.18 12.17 -9.66
CA TYR A 208 19.91 11.88 -10.35
C TYR A 208 18.96 13.07 -10.25
N ALA A 209 18.77 13.60 -9.03
CA ALA A 209 17.86 14.73 -8.81
C ALA A 209 18.32 16.00 -9.56
N ASP A 210 19.63 16.29 -9.57
CA ASP A 210 20.19 17.44 -10.29
C ASP A 210 20.03 17.34 -11.81
N LYS A 211 20.14 16.13 -12.39
CA LYS A 211 19.88 15.90 -13.82
C LYS A 211 18.47 16.27 -14.25
N LEU A 212 17.50 16.20 -13.33
CA LEU A 212 16.11 16.58 -13.60
C LEU A 212 15.87 18.10 -13.48
N ARG A 213 16.83 18.88 -12.95
CA ARG A 213 16.69 20.35 -12.87
C ARG A 213 16.63 20.98 -14.25
N VAL A 214 15.70 21.91 -14.40
CA VAL A 214 15.50 22.68 -15.63
C VAL A 214 16.68 23.63 -15.84
N ARG A 215 17.30 23.56 -17.01
CA ARG A 215 18.42 24.43 -17.41
C ARG A 215 18.06 25.38 -18.55
N ASP A 216 17.14 24.95 -19.39
CA ASP A 216 16.64 25.71 -20.53
C ASP A 216 15.14 25.91 -20.42
N ARG A 217 14.62 26.94 -21.11
CA ARG A 217 13.19 27.24 -21.12
C ARG A 217 12.39 26.01 -21.54
N PRO A 218 11.49 25.48 -20.68
CA PRO A 218 10.66 24.35 -21.03
C PRO A 218 9.75 24.70 -22.23
N SER A 219 9.87 23.92 -23.31
CA SER A 219 8.95 23.98 -24.45
C SER A 219 7.78 23.01 -24.23
N VAL A 220 7.01 23.24 -23.15
CA VAL A 220 5.88 22.39 -22.77
C VAL A 220 4.57 23.19 -22.79
N GLU A 221 3.47 22.53 -23.17
CA GLU A 221 2.14 23.14 -23.19
C GLU A 221 1.63 23.47 -21.77
N SER A 222 2.05 22.71 -20.76
CA SER A 222 1.67 22.91 -19.36
C SER A 222 2.85 22.71 -18.43
N ILE A 223 3.21 23.77 -17.70
CA ILE A 223 4.22 23.71 -16.62
C ILE A 223 3.75 22.78 -15.50
N GLY A 224 2.46 22.82 -15.13
CA GLY A 224 1.90 21.95 -14.10
C GLY A 224 2.08 20.46 -14.42
N LYS A 225 1.87 20.04 -15.67
CA LYS A 225 2.10 18.64 -16.09
C LYS A 225 3.57 18.24 -15.97
N LYS A 226 4.48 19.14 -16.37
CA LYS A 226 5.92 18.92 -16.24
C LYS A 226 6.33 18.79 -14.77
N VAL A 227 5.86 19.69 -13.91
CA VAL A 227 6.12 19.64 -12.46
C VAL A 227 5.63 18.31 -11.88
N LEU A 228 4.41 17.90 -12.21
CA LEU A 228 3.84 16.62 -11.77
C LEU A 228 4.68 15.41 -12.22
N GLU A 229 5.12 15.41 -13.48
CA GLU A 229 5.96 14.33 -14.03
C GLU A 229 7.33 14.25 -13.33
N ASP A 230 7.99 15.39 -13.14
CA ASP A 230 9.31 15.45 -12.52
C ASP A 230 9.26 15.10 -11.03
N CYS A 231 8.24 15.55 -10.29
CA CYS A 231 8.01 15.08 -8.93
C CYS A 231 7.80 13.55 -8.90
N GLY A 232 7.06 13.00 -9.87
CA GLY A 232 6.89 11.54 -9.99
C GLY A 232 8.20 10.78 -10.21
N LYS A 233 9.17 11.35 -10.94
CA LYS A 233 10.51 10.78 -11.11
C LYS A 233 11.37 10.92 -9.85
N LEU A 234 11.31 12.09 -9.20
CA LEU A 234 12.07 12.42 -7.99
C LEU A 234 11.62 11.62 -6.77
N LYS A 235 10.35 11.19 -6.73
CA LYS A 235 9.78 10.34 -5.69
C LYS A 235 10.63 9.10 -5.36
N ALA A 236 11.21 8.45 -6.36
CA ALA A 236 12.06 7.28 -6.11
C ALA A 236 13.31 7.63 -5.28
N ILE A 237 13.88 8.82 -5.46
CA ILE A 237 15.01 9.29 -4.65
C ILE A 237 14.58 9.57 -3.22
N ARG A 238 13.41 10.21 -3.03
CA ARG A 238 12.79 10.38 -1.70
C ARG A 238 12.70 9.02 -1.00
N ASP A 239 12.17 8.00 -1.69
CA ASP A 239 11.99 6.68 -1.11
C ASP A 239 13.32 6.01 -0.72
N HIS A 240 14.34 6.09 -1.58
CA HIS A 240 15.67 5.57 -1.24
C HIS A 240 16.32 6.29 -0.06
N LEU A 241 16.16 7.61 0.04
CA LEU A 241 16.65 8.37 1.19
C LEU A 241 15.92 7.94 2.47
N CYS A 242 14.61 7.73 2.42
CA CYS A 242 13.85 7.21 3.56
C CYS A 242 14.33 5.83 3.99
N ASP A 243 14.58 4.92 3.03
CA ASP A 243 15.07 3.57 3.32
C ASP A 243 16.43 3.62 4.02
N TRP A 244 17.29 4.57 3.63
CA TRP A 244 18.55 4.83 4.31
C TRP A 244 18.37 5.37 5.73
N ILE A 245 17.48 6.35 5.93
CA ILE A 245 17.22 6.91 7.26
C ILE A 245 16.64 5.85 8.21
N LEU A 246 15.70 5.04 7.74
CA LEU A 246 15.11 3.95 8.52
C LEU A 246 16.15 2.88 8.88
N LEU A 247 17.08 2.60 7.97
CA LEU A 247 18.15 1.61 8.22
C LEU A 247 19.17 2.11 9.24
N GLU A 248 19.75 3.30 9.02
CA GLU A 248 20.84 3.81 9.86
C GLU A 248 20.37 4.42 11.17
N GLY A 249 19.16 4.98 11.23
CA GLY A 249 18.62 5.62 12.42
C GLY A 249 18.45 4.69 13.62
N GLU A 250 18.42 3.37 13.41
CA GLU A 250 18.31 2.37 14.49
C GLU A 250 19.67 1.88 15.03
N ILE A 251 20.75 2.08 14.29
CA ILE A 251 22.01 1.34 14.49
C ILE A 251 23.27 2.21 14.50
N THR A 252 23.25 3.36 13.84
CA THR A 252 24.40 4.26 13.74
C THR A 252 24.41 5.21 14.94
N ASP A 253 25.61 5.59 15.39
CA ASP A 253 25.76 6.62 16.42
C ASP A 253 25.07 7.93 16.00
N SER A 254 24.43 8.59 16.97
CA SER A 254 23.60 9.78 16.68
C SER A 254 24.42 10.97 16.19
N GLU A 255 25.68 11.14 16.62
CA GLU A 255 26.53 12.25 16.16
C GLU A 255 26.96 12.03 14.71
N GLU A 256 27.51 10.85 14.41
CA GLU A 256 27.90 10.48 13.04
C GLU A 256 26.71 10.53 12.07
N PHE A 257 25.56 10.03 12.51
CA PHE A 257 24.36 10.02 11.68
C PHE A 257 23.80 11.43 11.47
N SER A 258 23.84 12.29 12.49
CA SER A 258 23.39 13.70 12.36
C SER A 258 24.22 14.45 11.33
N GLU A 259 25.55 14.33 11.35
CA GLU A 259 26.42 14.95 10.34
C GLU A 259 26.05 14.51 8.92
N ALA A 260 25.81 13.22 8.72
CA ALA A 260 25.43 12.68 7.42
C ALA A 260 24.05 13.18 6.95
N VAL A 261 23.08 13.27 7.85
CA VAL A 261 21.74 13.78 7.51
C VAL A 261 21.78 15.27 7.21
N ILE A 262 22.56 16.05 7.96
CA ILE A 262 22.74 17.49 7.71
C ILE A 262 23.39 17.72 6.33
N ASP A 263 24.44 16.98 5.96
CA ASP A 263 25.05 17.04 4.62
C ASP A 263 24.00 16.78 3.52
N VAL A 264 23.18 15.74 3.68
CA VAL A 264 22.10 15.44 2.73
C VAL A 264 21.10 16.60 2.64
N LEU A 265 20.69 17.16 3.78
CA LEU A 265 19.75 18.27 3.82
C LEU A 265 20.31 19.53 3.15
N GLU A 266 21.57 19.89 3.36
CA GLU A 266 22.21 21.01 2.66
C GLU A 266 22.26 20.78 1.14
N ARG A 267 22.59 19.57 0.71
CA ARG A 267 22.60 19.19 -0.71
C ARG A 267 21.21 19.20 -1.33
N LEU A 268 20.18 18.76 -0.59
CA LEU A 268 18.78 18.88 -1.00
C LEU A 268 18.37 20.35 -1.12
N ARG A 269 18.80 21.21 -0.18
CA ARG A 269 18.52 22.65 -0.25
C ARG A 269 19.13 23.30 -1.51
N GLU A 270 20.32 22.89 -1.93
CA GLU A 270 20.93 23.37 -3.19
C GLU A 270 20.08 23.01 -4.42
N LEU A 271 19.47 21.82 -4.44
CA LEU A 271 18.63 21.38 -5.57
C LEU A 271 17.38 22.24 -5.79
N LYS A 272 16.84 22.85 -4.73
CA LYS A 272 15.70 23.78 -4.79
C LYS A 272 16.06 25.08 -5.50
N SER A 273 17.33 25.45 -5.51
CA SER A 273 17.80 26.72 -6.07
C SER A 273 17.90 26.63 -7.58
N ARG A 274 18.35 27.70 -8.23
CA ARG A 274 18.65 27.72 -9.67
C ARG A 274 20.06 27.12 -9.92
N PRO A 275 20.27 26.26 -10.95
CA PRO A 275 21.61 25.77 -11.26
C PRO A 275 22.59 26.93 -11.54
N PRO A 276 23.86 26.85 -11.09
CA PRO A 276 24.84 27.94 -11.25
C PRO A 276 25.02 28.46 -12.68
N GLU A 277 24.90 27.58 -13.66
CA GLU A 277 25.06 27.88 -15.08
C GLU A 277 23.88 28.64 -15.73
N VAL A 278 22.70 28.65 -15.10
CA VAL A 278 21.45 29.21 -15.69
C VAL A 278 21.32 30.70 -15.40
N ASN A 279 21.50 31.60 -16.36
CA ASN A 279 21.49 33.05 -16.07
C ASN A 279 20.14 33.77 -16.28
N SER A 280 19.18 33.11 -16.93
CA SER A 280 17.82 33.60 -17.16
C SER A 280 16.83 32.47 -16.88
N TRP A 281 15.83 32.73 -16.04
CA TRP A 281 14.90 31.71 -15.59
C TRP A 281 13.54 32.31 -15.24
N ASN A 282 12.57 31.43 -15.05
CA ASN A 282 11.33 31.72 -14.36
C ASN A 282 11.29 30.85 -13.10
N GLU A 283 10.88 31.40 -11.95
CA GLU A 283 10.83 30.68 -10.66
C GLU A 283 10.04 29.36 -10.75
N THR A 284 8.99 29.32 -11.58
CA THR A 284 8.17 28.12 -11.79
C THR A 284 8.95 26.91 -12.34
N TRP A 285 10.14 27.13 -12.92
CA TRP A 285 10.99 26.05 -13.44
C TRP A 285 11.54 25.13 -12.35
N PHE A 286 11.63 25.63 -11.12
CA PHE A 286 12.23 24.92 -9.98
C PHE A 286 11.18 24.41 -8.99
N GLU A 287 9.88 24.63 -9.26
CA GLU A 287 8.79 24.18 -8.38
C GLU A 287 8.80 22.66 -8.14
N ALA A 288 9.18 21.86 -9.13
CA ALA A 288 9.29 20.40 -8.95
C ALA A 288 10.32 20.02 -7.87
N HIS A 289 11.50 20.65 -7.91
CA HIS A 289 12.55 20.45 -6.90
C HIS A 289 12.17 21.07 -5.55
N ALA A 290 11.47 22.22 -5.55
CA ALA A 290 10.98 22.81 -4.31
C ALA A 290 9.98 21.89 -3.60
N VAL A 291 9.03 21.30 -4.33
CA VAL A 291 8.07 20.33 -3.77
C VAL A 291 8.78 19.04 -3.36
N PHE A 292 9.70 18.52 -4.18
CA PHE A 292 10.48 17.32 -3.85
C PHE A 292 11.31 17.50 -2.55
N VAL A 293 11.98 18.64 -2.37
CA VAL A 293 12.79 18.91 -1.18
C VAL A 293 11.90 19.03 0.06
N TYR A 294 10.78 19.74 -0.05
CA TYR A 294 9.80 19.87 1.03
C TYR A 294 9.21 18.51 1.44
N GLU A 295 8.77 17.73 0.46
CA GLU A 295 8.26 16.38 0.66
C GLU A 295 9.32 15.47 1.30
N THR A 296 10.54 15.47 0.75
CA THR A 296 11.65 14.65 1.25
C THR A 296 12.02 15.04 2.68
N PHE A 297 12.02 16.32 3.02
CA PHE A 297 12.24 16.77 4.40
C PHE A 297 11.20 16.18 5.34
N LEU A 298 9.90 16.28 5.03
CA LEU A 298 8.84 15.69 5.86
C LEU A 298 8.98 14.18 6.02
N TYR A 299 9.35 13.50 4.94
CA TYR A 299 9.60 12.06 4.94
C TYR A 299 10.83 11.66 5.76
N ILE A 300 11.90 12.46 5.77
CA ILE A 300 13.07 12.29 6.65
C ILE A 300 12.63 12.43 8.10
N ILE A 301 11.87 13.48 8.44
CA ILE A 301 11.35 13.67 9.80
C ILE A 301 10.47 12.49 10.23
N ALA A 302 9.55 12.03 9.38
CA ALA A 302 8.71 10.87 9.66
C ALA A 302 9.54 9.60 9.89
N SER A 303 10.56 9.37 9.06
CA SER A 303 11.48 8.23 9.17
C SER A 303 12.26 8.25 10.49
N LEU A 304 12.75 9.43 10.92
CA LEU A 304 13.49 9.60 12.18
C LEU A 304 12.59 9.44 13.41
N ILE A 305 11.33 9.91 13.37
CA ILE A 305 10.35 9.66 14.42
C ILE A 305 10.14 8.15 14.57
N LYS A 306 10.00 7.44 13.43
CA LYS A 306 9.76 6.00 13.37
C LYS A 306 10.95 5.18 13.87
N SER A 307 12.17 5.50 13.47
CA SER A 307 13.39 4.84 13.95
C SER A 307 13.80 5.24 15.37
N GLY A 308 13.17 6.28 15.92
CA GLY A 308 13.46 6.75 17.28
C GLY A 308 14.74 7.57 17.40
N ALA A 309 15.27 8.08 16.30
CA ALA A 309 16.47 8.91 16.21
C ALA A 309 16.19 10.37 16.66
N TYR A 310 15.70 10.54 17.90
CA TYR A 310 15.32 11.85 18.45
C TYR A 310 16.48 12.86 18.59
N PRO A 311 17.71 12.45 18.96
CA PRO A 311 18.85 13.37 18.95
C PRO A 311 19.14 13.94 17.56
N VAL A 312 18.99 13.13 16.50
CA VAL A 312 19.17 13.58 15.12
C VAL A 312 18.09 14.60 14.72
N LEU A 313 16.84 14.37 15.15
CA LEU A 313 15.78 15.37 14.98
C LEU A 313 16.11 16.69 15.69
N HIS A 314 16.68 16.64 16.89
CA HIS A 314 17.14 17.85 17.58
C HIS A 314 18.17 18.61 16.73
N GLU A 315 19.21 17.92 16.26
CA GLU A 315 20.26 18.51 15.43
C GLU A 315 19.70 19.14 14.15
N ILE A 316 18.75 18.48 13.48
CA ILE A 316 18.09 19.02 12.28
C ILE A 316 17.38 20.35 12.57
N TYR A 317 16.65 20.44 13.68
CA TYR A 317 15.89 21.66 14.00
C TYR A 317 16.75 22.76 14.64
N SER A 318 17.84 22.42 15.31
CA SER A 318 18.76 23.38 15.94
C SER A 318 19.84 23.89 14.98
N SER A 319 20.09 23.18 13.88
CA SER A 319 21.09 23.52 12.86
C SER A 319 20.76 24.76 12.04
N ASN A 320 21.82 25.34 11.50
CA ASN A 320 21.77 26.43 10.53
C ASN A 320 22.37 25.93 9.22
N TYR A 321 21.55 25.86 8.18
CA TYR A 321 21.89 25.31 6.88
C TYR A 321 22.50 26.37 5.97
N LEU A 322 23.55 25.99 5.25
CA LEU A 322 24.22 26.87 4.30
C LEU A 322 23.26 27.28 3.18
N ARG A 323 23.20 28.60 2.93
CA ARG A 323 22.41 29.14 1.83
C ARG A 323 23.12 28.90 0.49
N PRO A 324 22.42 28.38 -0.52
CA PRO A 324 22.92 28.28 -1.88
C PRO A 324 23.47 29.60 -2.42
N SER A 325 24.60 29.53 -3.10
CA SER A 325 25.27 30.72 -3.65
C SER A 325 24.44 31.44 -4.72
N THR A 326 23.52 30.72 -5.35
CA THR A 326 22.63 31.22 -6.40
C THR A 326 21.38 31.92 -5.86
N ASP A 327 21.10 31.81 -4.56
CA ASP A 327 19.99 32.49 -3.90
C ASP A 327 20.29 33.99 -3.74
N ARG A 328 19.55 34.82 -4.48
CA ARG A 328 19.73 36.28 -4.52
C ARG A 328 19.15 37.02 -3.31
N TYR A 329 18.26 36.39 -2.55
CA TYR A 329 17.42 37.07 -1.56
C TYR A 329 17.64 36.54 -0.14
N GLY A 330 18.82 36.80 0.44
CA GLY A 330 19.06 36.55 1.86
C GLY A 330 20.08 37.50 2.47
N LYS A 331 19.85 37.91 3.71
CA LYS A 331 20.76 38.80 4.46
C LYS A 331 21.93 38.04 5.10
N THR A 332 21.78 36.73 5.32
CA THR A 332 22.72 35.87 6.04
C THR A 332 23.16 34.67 5.19
N HIS A 333 24.36 34.14 5.45
CA HIS A 333 24.87 32.93 4.78
C HIS A 333 24.17 31.65 5.24
N PHE A 334 23.41 31.71 6.33
CA PHE A 334 22.73 30.57 6.92
C PHE A 334 21.24 30.82 7.11
N GLU A 335 20.46 29.75 7.02
CA GLU A 335 19.03 29.71 7.28
C GLU A 335 18.67 28.52 8.19
N LYS A 336 17.60 28.65 8.96
CA LYS A 336 17.05 27.55 9.78
C LYS A 336 16.22 26.59 8.92
N PHE A 337 15.71 25.50 9.51
CA PHE A 337 14.93 24.46 8.81
C PHE A 337 13.72 24.96 7.98
N GLY A 338 13.20 26.18 8.22
CA GLY A 338 12.19 26.81 7.35
C GLY A 338 12.64 26.92 5.88
N CYS A 339 13.94 26.83 5.63
CA CYS A 339 14.54 26.78 4.31
C CYS A 339 14.02 25.60 3.45
N PHE A 340 13.56 24.50 4.07
CA PHE A 340 13.01 23.32 3.38
C PHE A 340 11.54 23.46 2.97
N TYR A 341 10.84 24.51 3.43
CA TYR A 341 9.47 24.77 3.01
C TYR A 341 9.38 24.94 1.48
N GLY A 342 8.37 24.34 0.84
CA GLY A 342 8.20 24.39 -0.61
C GLY A 342 6.74 24.32 -1.02
N TYR A 343 6.39 24.99 -2.11
CA TYR A 343 5.03 25.03 -2.65
C TYR A 343 5.09 25.00 -4.18
N SER A 344 3.95 24.76 -4.82
CA SER A 344 3.81 24.87 -6.27
C SER A 344 2.39 25.28 -6.63
N GLU A 345 2.26 26.47 -7.23
CA GLU A 345 1.00 26.95 -7.79
C GLU A 345 0.72 26.28 -9.14
N ALA A 346 1.76 25.88 -9.89
CA ALA A 346 1.59 25.22 -11.18
C ALA A 346 0.77 23.93 -11.08
N LEU A 347 0.89 23.22 -9.95
CA LEU A 347 0.13 22.01 -9.66
C LEU A 347 -1.39 22.23 -9.53
N GLN A 348 -1.85 23.45 -9.23
CA GLN A 348 -3.27 23.77 -9.14
C GLN A 348 -3.98 23.38 -10.45
N SER A 349 -3.40 23.76 -11.59
CA SER A 349 -3.98 23.52 -12.92
C SER A 349 -4.14 22.04 -13.32
N VAL A 350 -3.44 21.12 -12.65
CA VAL A 350 -3.41 19.69 -13.02
C VAL A 350 -3.95 18.76 -11.94
N LEU A 351 -3.97 19.19 -10.68
CA LEU A 351 -4.47 18.37 -9.57
C LEU A 351 -5.93 18.68 -9.20
N SER A 352 -6.41 19.90 -9.42
CA SER A 352 -7.79 20.27 -9.09
C SER A 352 -8.78 19.93 -10.19
N SER A 353 -9.98 19.51 -9.79
CA SER A 353 -11.14 19.48 -10.68
C SER A 353 -11.57 20.89 -11.10
N GLU A 354 -12.27 21.01 -12.22
CA GLU A 354 -12.76 22.29 -12.75
C GLU A 354 -13.63 23.01 -11.70
N GLY A 355 -13.31 24.28 -11.41
CA GLY A 355 -14.01 25.09 -10.42
C GLY A 355 -13.61 24.88 -8.95
N VAL A 356 -12.67 23.96 -8.65
CA VAL A 356 -12.19 23.71 -7.28
C VAL A 356 -10.81 24.33 -7.07
N LYS A 357 -10.64 25.15 -6.03
CA LYS A 357 -9.32 25.66 -5.61
C LYS A 357 -8.77 24.79 -4.47
N LEU A 358 -7.53 24.32 -4.62
CA LEU A 358 -6.86 23.57 -3.55
C LEU A 358 -6.18 24.59 -2.64
N TYR A 359 -6.29 24.43 -1.33
CA TYR A 359 -5.56 25.29 -0.38
C TYR A 359 -4.05 25.05 -0.41
N ALA A 360 -3.64 23.80 -0.68
CA ALA A 360 -2.24 23.42 -0.81
C ALA A 360 -2.08 22.36 -1.93
N PRO A 361 -1.82 22.78 -3.18
CA PRO A 361 -1.61 21.85 -4.30
C PRO A 361 -0.43 20.90 -4.11
N ALA A 362 0.66 21.37 -3.48
CA ALA A 362 1.80 20.51 -3.16
C ALA A 362 1.42 19.41 -2.17
N ALA A 363 0.61 19.71 -1.15
CA ALA A 363 0.13 18.70 -0.21
C ALA A 363 -0.84 17.68 -0.85
N GLU A 364 -1.66 18.10 -1.83
CA GLU A 364 -2.47 17.15 -2.61
C GLU A 364 -1.58 16.16 -3.38
N LEU A 365 -0.46 16.64 -3.94
CA LEU A 365 0.51 15.75 -4.58
C LEU A 365 1.12 14.76 -3.59
N ILE A 366 1.63 15.25 -2.45
CA ILE A 366 2.25 14.43 -1.41
C ILE A 366 1.27 13.35 -0.95
N LYS A 367 0.00 13.71 -0.72
CA LYS A 367 -1.06 12.76 -0.36
C LYS A 367 -1.25 11.68 -1.43
N ARG A 368 -1.31 12.04 -2.71
CA ARG A 368 -1.43 11.08 -3.83
C ARG A 368 -0.20 10.18 -3.97
N GLN A 369 0.98 10.65 -3.57
CA GLN A 369 2.24 9.92 -3.65
C GLN A 369 2.62 9.18 -2.37
N ALA A 370 1.78 9.25 -1.32
CA ALA A 370 1.97 8.53 -0.07
C ALA A 370 1.45 7.10 -0.16
N ASP A 371 2.13 6.28 -0.96
CA ASP A 371 1.81 4.86 -1.24
C ASP A 371 2.77 3.87 -0.55
N ARG A 372 3.64 4.37 0.33
CA ARG A 372 4.47 3.54 1.21
C ARG A 372 3.63 2.98 2.35
N GLU A 373 3.55 1.66 2.46
CA GLU A 373 2.85 0.98 3.57
C GLU A 373 3.55 1.18 4.92
N ASP A 374 4.88 1.31 4.90
CA ASP A 374 5.70 1.51 6.09
C ASP A 374 5.73 2.97 6.55
N LEU A 375 5.46 3.93 5.69
CA LEU A 375 5.36 5.36 6.02
C LEU A 375 4.07 5.94 5.40
N PRO A 376 2.88 5.55 5.92
CA PRO A 376 1.60 6.06 5.45
C PRO A 376 1.50 7.58 5.59
N PHE A 377 0.58 8.19 4.85
CA PHE A 377 0.35 9.64 4.88
C PHE A 377 0.11 10.21 6.30
N ALA A 378 -0.45 9.42 7.22
CA ALA A 378 -0.63 9.82 8.62
C ALA A 378 0.69 10.11 9.34
N ASP A 379 1.78 9.43 8.98
CA ASP A 379 3.11 9.69 9.54
C ASP A 379 3.69 10.99 8.98
N ILE A 380 3.36 11.34 7.74
CA ILE A 380 3.76 12.62 7.12
C ILE A 380 3.02 13.79 7.76
N LEU A 381 1.72 13.63 8.05
CA LEU A 381 0.95 14.60 8.84
C LEU A 381 1.55 14.78 10.24
N GLN A 382 1.95 13.68 10.91
CA GLN A 382 2.60 13.74 12.23
C GLN A 382 3.95 14.45 12.17
N ALA A 383 4.74 14.20 11.13
CA ALA A 383 6.01 14.86 10.89
C ALA A 383 5.83 16.37 10.67
N GLU A 384 4.88 16.79 9.84
CA GLU A 384 4.60 18.22 9.67
C GLU A 384 4.07 18.86 10.96
N LEU A 385 3.26 18.14 11.75
CA LEU A 385 2.81 18.65 13.05
C LEU A 385 4.00 18.90 14.01
N LEU A 386 5.00 18.02 14.00
CA LEU A 386 6.25 18.25 14.73
C LEU A 386 7.02 19.45 14.18
N THR A 387 7.16 19.57 12.85
CA THR A 387 7.81 20.74 12.24
C THR A 387 7.10 22.05 12.60
N LEU A 388 5.76 22.03 12.64
CA LEU A 388 4.94 23.18 13.04
C LEU A 388 5.16 23.54 14.52
N LEU A 389 5.23 22.55 15.41
CA LEU A 389 5.61 22.76 16.81
C LEU A 389 6.99 23.43 16.90
N MET A 390 7.98 22.92 16.17
CA MET A 390 9.33 23.50 16.13
C MET A 390 9.32 24.93 15.59
N PHE A 391 8.46 25.24 14.61
CA PHE A 391 8.29 26.60 14.09
C PHE A 391 7.74 27.57 15.13
N PHE A 392 6.79 27.14 15.97
CA PHE A 392 6.26 28.00 17.02
C PHE A 392 7.33 28.37 18.05
N ILE A 393 8.18 27.42 18.44
CA ILE A 393 9.22 27.63 19.46
C ILE A 393 10.54 28.18 18.91
N THR A 394 10.70 28.28 17.59
CA THR A 394 11.92 28.77 16.95
C THR A 394 11.70 30.15 16.30
N PRO A 395 12.30 31.23 16.83
CA PRO A 395 12.23 32.56 16.22
C PRO A 395 12.89 32.60 14.83
N ASP A 396 12.55 33.63 14.05
CA ASP A 396 13.14 33.92 12.73
C ASP A 396 13.09 32.75 11.72
N THR A 397 12.13 31.86 11.90
CA THR A 397 11.81 30.76 10.99
C THR A 397 10.41 30.98 10.44
N HIS A 398 10.14 30.46 9.24
CA HIS A 398 8.80 30.46 8.66
C HIS A 398 8.40 29.04 8.26
N TRP A 399 7.19 28.64 8.65
CA TRP A 399 6.55 27.42 8.20
C TRP A 399 5.03 27.64 8.19
N TYR A 400 4.37 27.26 7.10
CA TYR A 400 2.91 27.25 7.02
C TYR A 400 2.44 25.81 6.78
N PRO A 401 1.47 25.29 7.54
CA PRO A 401 1.08 23.89 7.40
C PRO A 401 0.36 23.64 6.06
N GLN A 402 0.80 22.64 5.30
CA GLN A 402 0.17 22.27 4.03
C GLN A 402 -0.51 20.89 4.09
N THR A 403 0.20 19.85 4.48
CA THR A 403 -0.37 18.49 4.58
C THR A 403 -1.46 18.42 5.64
N LEU A 404 -1.35 19.20 6.72
CA LEU A 404 -2.34 19.26 7.78
C LEU A 404 -3.73 19.77 7.34
N HIS A 405 -3.88 20.36 6.14
CA HIS A 405 -5.21 20.62 5.54
C HIS A 405 -6.03 19.33 5.34
N TYR A 406 -5.38 18.17 5.28
CA TYR A 406 -6.00 16.86 5.14
C TYR A 406 -6.17 16.12 6.47
N SER A 407 -5.86 16.76 7.61
CA SER A 407 -6.10 16.17 8.92
C SER A 407 -7.61 16.08 9.20
N LEU A 408 -8.08 14.92 9.63
CA LEU A 408 -9.47 14.72 10.02
C LEU A 408 -9.75 15.39 11.38
N HIS A 409 -10.99 15.85 11.59
CA HIS A 409 -11.41 16.36 12.90
C HIS A 409 -11.20 15.29 13.99
N GLY A 410 -10.60 15.68 15.13
CA GLY A 410 -10.28 14.76 16.22
C GLY A 410 -9.08 13.83 15.96
N SER A 411 -8.30 14.06 14.89
CA SER A 411 -7.08 13.29 14.62
C SER A 411 -6.12 13.38 15.81
N SER A 412 -5.78 12.23 16.37
CA SER A 412 -4.77 12.10 17.42
C SER A 412 -3.51 11.48 16.84
N TYR A 413 -2.36 12.11 17.04
CA TYR A 413 -1.09 11.64 16.49
C TYR A 413 -0.33 10.82 17.55
N PRO A 414 -0.07 9.52 17.33
CA PRO A 414 0.50 8.63 18.34
C PRO A 414 1.75 9.15 19.07
N PHE A 415 2.64 9.87 18.38
CA PHE A 415 3.82 10.46 19.00
C PHE A 415 3.46 11.45 20.12
N PHE A 416 2.52 12.36 19.86
CA PHE A 416 2.04 13.37 20.81
C PHE A 416 1.10 12.79 21.88
N VAL A 417 0.24 11.83 21.51
CA VAL A 417 -0.62 11.13 22.47
C VAL A 417 0.21 10.42 23.52
N ARG A 418 1.24 9.68 23.08
CA ARG A 418 2.14 8.95 23.98
C ARG A 418 2.92 9.89 24.89
N ALA A 419 3.25 11.11 24.43
CA ALA A 419 3.94 12.12 25.23
C ALA A 419 3.14 12.63 26.45
N ALA A 420 1.92 12.14 26.66
CA ALA A 420 1.28 12.25 27.97
C ALA A 420 2.03 11.50 29.08
N GLN A 421 2.71 10.41 28.75
CA GLN A 421 3.56 9.64 29.67
C GLN A 421 4.96 10.26 29.76
N HIS A 422 5.51 10.40 30.95
CA HIS A 422 6.81 11.04 31.19
C HIS A 422 7.94 10.47 30.34
N LYS A 423 8.03 9.12 30.27
CA LYS A 423 9.02 8.43 29.42
C LYS A 423 8.96 8.85 27.95
N HIS A 424 7.77 9.11 27.43
CA HIS A 424 7.57 9.54 26.05
C HIS A 424 7.68 11.04 25.88
N PHE A 425 7.30 11.85 26.87
CA PHE A 425 7.56 13.28 26.89
C PHE A 425 9.06 13.56 26.81
N ASN A 426 9.90 12.78 27.50
CA ASN A 426 11.36 12.90 27.41
C ASN A 426 11.88 12.81 25.96
N LYS A 427 11.21 12.06 25.08
CA LYS A 427 11.56 12.01 23.65
C LYS A 427 11.28 13.34 22.94
N LEU A 428 10.12 13.95 23.21
CA LEU A 428 9.77 15.29 22.71
C LEU A 428 10.70 16.36 23.31
N SER A 429 11.09 16.20 24.57
CA SER A 429 12.06 17.07 25.25
C SER A 429 13.43 17.04 24.59
N ILE A 430 13.93 15.86 24.18
CA ILE A 430 15.17 15.74 23.40
C ILE A 430 15.07 16.56 22.11
N ILE A 431 14.00 16.38 21.32
CA ILE A 431 13.84 17.08 20.03
C ILE A 431 13.79 18.60 20.24
N THR A 432 12.96 19.05 21.17
CA THR A 432 12.69 20.48 21.39
C THR A 432 13.78 21.20 22.16
N GLY A 433 14.64 20.47 22.87
CA GLY A 433 15.57 21.03 23.86
C GLY A 433 14.88 21.60 25.11
N ILE A 434 13.57 21.40 25.27
CA ILE A 434 12.76 21.96 26.37
C ILE A 434 12.41 20.87 27.37
N LYS A 435 12.82 21.05 28.63
CA LYS A 435 12.73 20.01 29.67
C LYS A 435 11.38 19.90 30.37
N SER A 436 10.55 20.94 30.30
CA SER A 436 9.26 21.01 31.01
C SER A 436 8.12 21.16 30.03
N ALA A 437 7.04 20.39 30.24
CA ALA A 437 5.83 20.53 29.45
C ALA A 437 5.20 21.93 29.61
N ASP A 438 5.31 22.56 30.78
CA ASP A 438 4.83 23.93 31.00
C ASP A 438 5.62 24.97 30.22
N ASP A 439 6.96 24.84 30.18
CA ASP A 439 7.81 25.74 29.38
C ASP A 439 7.53 25.56 27.88
N LEU A 440 7.33 24.31 27.43
CA LEU A 440 6.97 24.03 26.04
C LEU A 440 5.61 24.65 25.69
N ARG A 441 4.60 24.47 26.55
CA ARG A 441 3.27 25.08 26.42
C ARG A 441 3.35 26.61 26.34
N SER A 442 4.17 27.23 27.19
CA SER A 442 4.36 28.69 27.19
C SER A 442 4.97 29.17 25.87
N LYS A 443 6.08 28.56 25.43
CA LYS A 443 6.77 28.95 24.19
C LYS A 443 5.91 28.76 22.95
N VAL A 444 5.05 27.74 22.93
CA VAL A 444 4.10 27.54 21.83
C VAL A 444 3.04 28.64 21.81
N LYS A 445 2.51 29.07 22.97
CA LYS A 445 1.59 30.21 23.07
C LYS A 445 2.25 31.51 22.57
N ASP A 446 3.47 31.79 23.01
CA ASP A 446 4.24 32.94 22.53
C ASP A 446 4.47 32.87 21.03
N GLY A 447 4.77 31.68 20.51
CA GLY A 447 4.87 31.38 19.08
C GLY A 447 3.59 31.66 18.31
N HIS A 448 2.43 31.22 18.82
CA HIS A 448 1.12 31.46 18.22
C HIS A 448 0.82 32.96 18.07
N GLU A 449 1.10 33.74 19.11
CA GLU A 449 0.93 35.19 19.10
C GLU A 449 1.89 35.85 18.12
N ARG A 450 3.19 35.49 18.20
CA ARG A 450 4.26 36.01 17.35
C ARG A 450 3.95 35.87 15.86
N VAL A 451 3.41 34.73 15.44
CA VAL A 451 3.17 34.42 14.02
C VAL A 451 1.73 34.75 13.58
N GLY A 452 0.91 35.24 14.50
CA GLY A 452 -0.46 35.69 14.22
C GLY A 452 -1.36 34.59 13.69
N VAL A 453 -1.33 33.39 14.30
CA VAL A 453 -2.12 32.21 13.87
C VAL A 453 -3.62 32.54 13.72
N SER A 454 -4.14 33.49 14.52
CA SER A 454 -5.52 33.97 14.42
C SER A 454 -5.90 34.57 13.06
N ARG A 455 -4.91 34.91 12.22
CA ARG A 455 -5.08 35.47 10.87
C ARG A 455 -4.91 34.43 9.75
N TRP A 456 -4.74 33.15 10.06
CA TRP A 456 -4.64 32.09 9.05
C TRP A 456 -6.04 31.69 8.56
N TYR A 457 -6.65 32.53 7.72
CA TYR A 457 -8.04 32.40 7.30
C TYR A 457 -8.32 31.17 6.45
N ASP A 458 -7.34 30.72 5.66
CA ASP A 458 -7.48 29.60 4.72
C ASP A 458 -7.22 28.23 5.38
N PHE A 459 -6.77 28.20 6.64
CA PHE A 459 -6.54 26.97 7.40
C PHE A 459 -7.71 26.71 8.35
N HIS A 460 -8.76 26.06 7.83
CA HIS A 460 -10.01 25.76 8.55
C HIS A 460 -9.98 24.48 9.40
N PHE A 461 -8.81 24.04 9.85
CA PHE A 461 -8.77 23.16 11.03
C PHE A 461 -9.17 24.04 12.20
N GLU A 462 -10.34 23.82 12.81
CA GLU A 462 -10.77 24.58 13.99
C GLU A 462 -9.64 24.63 15.02
N ARG A 463 -8.92 25.76 15.09
CA ARG A 463 -8.14 26.31 16.21
C ARG A 463 -7.64 25.31 17.27
N ASN A 464 -7.01 24.20 16.90
CA ASN A 464 -6.55 23.25 17.90
C ASN A 464 -5.33 22.42 17.47
N PHE A 465 -4.32 23.06 16.86
CA PHE A 465 -2.94 22.53 16.88
C PHE A 465 -2.54 22.11 18.30
N TRP A 466 -3.01 22.88 19.29
CA TRP A 466 -2.91 22.58 20.71
C TRP A 466 -3.42 21.17 21.05
N SER A 467 -4.64 20.83 20.65
CA SER A 467 -5.22 19.49 20.84
C SER A 467 -4.50 18.43 20.01
N ALA A 468 -4.14 18.70 18.76
CA ALA A 468 -3.44 17.74 17.90
C ALA A 468 -2.06 17.34 18.45
N MET A 469 -1.37 18.31 19.07
CA MET A 469 -0.11 18.10 19.78
C MET A 469 -0.30 17.59 21.22
N ASN A 470 -1.55 17.33 21.64
CA ASN A 470 -1.91 16.82 22.96
C ASN A 470 -1.39 17.71 24.12
N MET A 471 -1.33 19.04 23.90
CA MET A 471 -0.63 19.99 24.77
C MET A 471 -1.07 19.95 26.24
N ASP A 472 -2.36 19.82 26.51
CA ASP A 472 -2.91 19.81 27.87
C ASP A 472 -2.51 18.56 28.65
N ASN A 473 -2.27 17.44 27.95
CA ASN A 473 -1.95 16.16 28.59
C ASN A 473 -0.45 15.86 28.58
N LEU A 474 0.41 16.67 27.95
CA LEU A 474 1.86 16.44 27.94
C LEU A 474 2.42 16.33 29.35
N ASP A 475 3.15 15.25 29.61
CA ASP A 475 3.82 14.95 30.89
C ASP A 475 2.88 14.89 32.10
N THR A 476 1.63 14.44 31.91
CA THR A 476 0.63 14.33 32.99
C THR A 476 0.51 12.93 33.59
N LEU A 477 1.01 11.91 32.87
CA LEU A 477 0.99 10.50 33.28
C LEU A 477 2.42 10.08 33.64
N THR A 478 2.56 9.41 34.79
CA THR A 478 3.85 8.90 35.30
C THR A 478 4.43 7.79 34.44
#